data_AF-A0A392NU12-F1
#
_entry.id   AF-A0A392NU12-F1
#
_cell.length_a   1.000
_cell.length_b   1.000
_cell.length_c   1.000
_cell.angle_alpha   90.00
_cell.angle_beta   90.00
_cell.angle_gamma   90.00
#
_symmetry.space_group_name_H-M   'P 1'
#
loop_
_entity.id
_entity.type
_entity.pdbx_description
1 polymer ?
#
loop_
_entity_poly.entity_id
_entity_poly.type
_entity_poly.pdbx_seq_one_letter_code
_entity_poly.pdbx_strand_id
1 'polypeptide(L)'
;AVIEAGLIAPIVNLLQNAEFDIKKEAAWALSNATSGGTHEQIKYLVSQGCIKPLCDLLICPDPRIVTVCLEGLENILKVGEVEKSLGNTGDVNLYAQMIDDAEGLEKIENLQSHDNNEIYEKAVKILETYWLEDEDETLPSGDGSQPGFNFGSNDLSVPSGGFNFS
;
A
#
# COMPACT_ATOMS: atom_id res chain seq x y z
N ALA A 1 9.40 -21.45 -17.53
CA ALA A 1 9.13 -22.65 -16.69
C ALA A 1 7.67 -22.79 -16.20
N VAL A 2 7.00 -21.80 -15.56
CA VAL A 2 5.53 -21.89 -15.26
C VAL A 2 4.69 -20.98 -16.16
N ILE A 3 5.21 -19.79 -16.48
CA ILE A 3 4.51 -18.78 -17.28
C ILE A 3 4.50 -19.16 -18.77
N GLU A 4 5.61 -19.67 -19.30
CA GLU A 4 5.69 -20.18 -20.68
C GLU A 4 4.83 -21.42 -20.92
N ALA A 5 4.40 -22.12 -19.85
CA ALA A 5 3.50 -23.26 -19.95
C ALA A 5 2.01 -22.85 -19.99
N GLY A 6 1.69 -21.54 -19.95
CA GLY A 6 0.32 -21.05 -19.97
C GLY A 6 -0.50 -21.39 -18.72
N LEU A 7 0.16 -21.77 -17.62
CA LEU A 7 -0.50 -22.28 -16.41
C LEU A 7 -1.09 -21.19 -15.52
N ILE A 8 -0.80 -19.92 -15.78
CA ILE A 8 -1.26 -18.80 -14.96
C ILE A 8 -2.78 -18.64 -15.00
N ALA A 9 -3.39 -18.62 -16.19
CA ALA A 9 -4.84 -18.47 -16.31
C ALA A 9 -5.61 -19.61 -15.60
N PRO A 10 -5.21 -20.90 -15.73
CA PRO A 10 -5.75 -21.98 -14.91
C PRO A 10 -5.58 -21.78 -13.40
N ILE A 11 -4.40 -21.34 -12.94
CA ILE A 11 -4.12 -21.12 -11.51
C ILE A 11 -5.02 -20.00 -10.94
N VAL A 12 -5.19 -18.90 -11.66
CA VAL A 12 -6.08 -17.80 -11.25
C VAL A 12 -7.54 -18.27 -11.23
N ASN A 13 -7.96 -19.07 -12.21
CA ASN A 13 -9.30 -19.64 -12.20
C ASN A 13 -9.54 -20.58 -11.00
N LEU A 14 -8.53 -21.38 -10.62
CA LEU A 14 -8.60 -22.23 -9.43
C LEU A 14 -8.69 -21.40 -8.14
N LEU A 15 -7.92 -20.31 -8.04
CA LEU A 15 -7.97 -19.38 -6.90
C LEU A 15 -9.38 -18.79 -6.68
N GLN A 16 -10.13 -18.55 -7.75
CA GLN A 16 -11.49 -18.01 -7.67
C GLN A 16 -12.52 -19.11 -7.38
N ASN A 17 -12.47 -20.21 -8.12
CA ASN A 17 -13.59 -21.14 -8.25
C ASN A 17 -13.38 -22.51 -7.57
N ALA A 18 -12.17 -22.86 -7.15
CA ALA A 18 -11.89 -24.18 -6.58
C ALA A 18 -12.26 -24.29 -5.09
N GLU A 19 -12.21 -25.51 -4.56
CA GLU A 19 -12.35 -25.75 -3.12
C GLU A 19 -11.18 -25.14 -2.34
N PHE A 20 -11.42 -24.83 -1.06
CA PHE A 20 -10.46 -24.08 -0.24
C PHE A 20 -9.06 -24.71 -0.20
N ASP A 21 -8.95 -26.03 -0.12
CA ASP A 21 -7.66 -26.72 -0.12
C ASP A 21 -6.90 -26.53 -1.45
N ILE A 22 -7.60 -26.46 -2.58
CA ILE A 22 -6.99 -26.19 -3.88
C ILE A 22 -6.60 -24.71 -4.00
N LYS A 23 -7.39 -23.80 -3.42
CA LYS A 23 -7.05 -22.37 -3.37
C LYS A 23 -5.74 -22.13 -2.61
N LYS A 24 -5.48 -22.88 -1.53
CA LYS A 24 -4.22 -22.80 -0.78
C LYS A 24 -3.01 -23.14 -1.65
N GLU A 25 -3.06 -24.26 -2.35
CA GLU A 25 -1.98 -24.68 -3.25
C GLU A 25 -1.79 -23.70 -4.41
N ALA A 26 -2.89 -23.18 -4.95
CA ALA A 26 -2.84 -22.17 -6.01
C ALA A 26 -2.25 -20.84 -5.54
N ALA A 27 -2.55 -20.41 -4.31
CA ALA A 27 -1.96 -19.21 -3.70
C ALA A 27 -0.45 -19.38 -3.46
N TRP A 28 -0.04 -20.57 -3.00
CA TRP A 28 1.36 -20.91 -2.81
C TRP A 28 2.13 -20.92 -4.13
N ALA A 29 1.56 -21.53 -5.18
CA ALA A 29 2.12 -21.51 -6.52
C ALA A 29 2.26 -20.08 -7.07
N LEU A 30 1.27 -19.22 -6.81
CA LEU A 30 1.28 -17.82 -7.25
C LEU A 30 2.35 -17.00 -6.50
N SER A 31 2.44 -17.13 -5.18
CA SER A 31 3.47 -16.44 -4.39
C SER A 31 4.89 -16.84 -4.83
N ASN A 32 5.13 -18.13 -5.07
CA ASN A 32 6.39 -18.62 -5.64
C ASN A 32 6.66 -18.03 -7.03
N ALA A 33 5.63 -17.92 -7.88
CA ALA A 33 5.75 -17.31 -9.20
C ALA A 33 6.08 -15.81 -9.13
N THR A 34 5.54 -15.08 -8.15
CA THR A 34 5.88 -13.66 -7.94
C THR A 34 7.28 -13.47 -7.34
N SER A 35 7.74 -14.40 -6.48
CA SER A 35 9.05 -14.29 -5.81
C SER A 35 10.22 -14.61 -6.74
N GLY A 36 10.05 -15.58 -7.65
CA GLY A 36 11.07 -15.96 -8.63
C GLY A 36 10.87 -15.38 -10.03
N GLY A 37 9.80 -14.61 -10.23
CA GLY A 37 9.39 -14.08 -11.54
C GLY A 37 10.12 -12.80 -11.92
N THR A 38 10.24 -12.55 -13.23
CA THR A 38 10.69 -11.24 -13.73
C THR A 38 9.58 -10.18 -13.58
N HIS A 39 9.93 -8.90 -13.68
CA HIS A 39 8.93 -7.81 -13.68
C HIS A 39 7.84 -8.04 -14.73
N GLU A 40 8.19 -8.38 -15.98
CA GLU A 40 7.23 -8.68 -17.05
C GLU A 40 6.29 -9.84 -16.72
N GLN A 41 6.83 -10.88 -16.07
CA GLN A 41 6.07 -12.03 -15.62
C GLN A 41 5.04 -11.64 -14.56
N ILE A 42 5.42 -10.80 -13.59
CA ILE A 42 4.51 -10.28 -12.56
C ILE A 42 3.42 -9.40 -13.19
N LYS A 43 3.79 -8.53 -14.15
CA LYS A 43 2.80 -7.74 -14.91
C LYS A 43 1.79 -8.63 -15.61
N TYR A 44 2.25 -9.73 -16.21
CA TYR A 44 1.37 -10.72 -16.82
C TYR A 44 0.44 -11.38 -15.78
N LEU A 45 0.96 -11.79 -14.61
CA LEU A 45 0.13 -12.33 -13.52
C LEU A 45 -1.00 -11.36 -13.12
N VAL A 46 -0.65 -10.08 -12.93
CA VAL A 46 -1.61 -9.03 -12.58
C VAL A 46 -2.66 -8.86 -13.67
N SER A 47 -2.26 -8.86 -14.94
CA SER A 47 -3.20 -8.79 -16.08
C SER A 47 -4.18 -9.96 -16.15
N GLN A 48 -3.84 -11.11 -15.54
CA GLN A 48 -4.73 -12.27 -15.45
C GLN A 48 -5.72 -12.16 -14.26
N GLY A 49 -5.69 -11.07 -13.49
CA GLY A 49 -6.64 -10.83 -12.39
C GLY A 49 -6.27 -11.55 -11.10
N CYS A 50 -4.97 -11.75 -10.82
CA CYS A 50 -4.52 -12.47 -9.64
C CYS A 50 -4.64 -11.68 -8.31
N ILE A 51 -4.81 -10.35 -8.37
CA ILE A 51 -4.86 -9.48 -7.18
C ILE A 51 -6.08 -9.79 -6.31
N LYS A 52 -7.29 -9.76 -6.89
CA LYS A 52 -8.52 -9.96 -6.10
C LYS A 52 -8.54 -11.27 -5.31
N PRO A 53 -8.18 -12.43 -5.91
CA PRO A 53 -8.10 -13.67 -5.15
C PRO A 53 -7.04 -13.68 -4.03
N LEU A 54 -5.90 -12.98 -4.21
CA LEU A 54 -4.91 -12.84 -3.14
C LEU A 54 -5.48 -12.01 -1.98
N CYS A 55 -6.15 -10.89 -2.28
CA CYS A 55 -6.81 -10.05 -1.27
C CYS A 55 -7.89 -10.84 -0.52
N ASP A 56 -8.67 -11.67 -1.21
CA ASP A 56 -9.73 -12.49 -0.58
C ASP A 56 -9.18 -13.57 0.36
N LEU A 57 -7.94 -14.00 0.16
CA LEU A 57 -7.27 -14.97 1.03
C LEU A 57 -6.60 -14.35 2.26
N LEU A 58 -6.57 -13.02 2.38
CA LEU A 58 -6.04 -12.33 3.57
C LEU A 58 -6.90 -12.56 4.82
N ILE A 59 -8.19 -12.87 4.66
CA ILE A 59 -9.10 -13.21 5.76
C ILE A 59 -9.09 -14.71 6.11
N CYS A 60 -8.13 -15.46 5.56
CA CYS A 60 -8.02 -16.90 5.76
C CYS A 60 -7.64 -17.22 7.22
N PRO A 61 -8.31 -18.20 7.88
CA PRO A 61 -7.94 -18.61 9.24
C PRO A 61 -6.56 -19.25 9.37
N ASP A 62 -5.95 -19.71 8.27
CA ASP A 62 -4.62 -20.32 8.26
C ASP A 62 -3.56 -19.22 8.12
N PRO A 63 -2.78 -18.91 9.19
CA PRO A 63 -1.82 -17.81 9.17
C PRO A 63 -0.78 -17.96 8.07
N ARG A 64 -0.43 -19.20 7.69
CA ARG A 64 0.56 -19.46 6.63
C ARG A 64 0.06 -18.96 5.28
N ILE A 65 -1.24 -19.08 5.02
CA ILE A 65 -1.84 -18.60 3.77
C ILE A 65 -1.87 -17.08 3.73
N VAL A 66 -2.21 -16.45 4.86
CA VAL A 66 -2.16 -14.99 4.99
C VAL A 66 -0.75 -14.47 4.70
N THR A 67 0.27 -15.06 5.33
CA THR A 67 1.68 -14.69 5.08
C THR A 67 2.07 -14.82 3.60
N VAL A 68 1.72 -15.95 2.96
CA VAL A 68 2.01 -16.21 1.54
C VAL A 68 1.31 -15.20 0.63
N CYS A 69 0.08 -14.80 0.96
CA CYS A 69 -0.66 -13.80 0.20
C CYS A 69 -0.08 -12.40 0.38
N LEU A 70 0.31 -12.02 1.60
CA LEU A 70 1.02 -10.76 1.87
C LEU A 70 2.33 -10.67 1.08
N GLU A 71 3.11 -11.76 1.03
CA GLU A 71 4.36 -11.80 0.23
C GLU A 71 4.08 -11.65 -1.26
N GLY A 72 3.05 -12.30 -1.79
CA GLY A 72 2.63 -12.15 -3.18
C GLY A 72 2.22 -10.72 -3.51
N LEU A 73 1.42 -10.09 -2.66
CA LEU A 73 1.00 -8.70 -2.81
C LEU A 73 2.16 -7.73 -2.67
N GLU A 74 3.07 -7.94 -1.72
CA GLU A 74 4.29 -7.13 -1.57
C GLU A 74 5.16 -7.17 -2.83
N ASN A 75 5.35 -8.35 -3.43
CA ASN A 75 6.11 -8.48 -4.67
C ASN A 75 5.45 -7.75 -5.84
N ILE A 76 4.11 -7.79 -5.93
CA ILE A 76 3.35 -7.03 -6.93
C ILE A 76 3.56 -5.53 -6.71
N LEU A 77 3.43 -5.05 -5.47
CA LEU A 77 3.63 -3.64 -5.11
C LEU A 77 5.03 -3.14 -5.45
N LYS A 78 6.07 -3.95 -5.21
CA LYS A 78 7.46 -3.64 -5.62
C LYS A 78 7.59 -3.40 -7.12
N VAL A 79 6.96 -4.25 -7.94
CA VAL A 79 6.97 -4.04 -9.40
C VAL A 79 6.22 -2.77 -9.77
N GLY A 80 5.15 -2.45 -9.04
CA GLY A 80 4.40 -1.21 -9.21
C GLY A 80 5.24 0.05 -8.94
N GLU A 81 6.06 0.04 -7.89
CA GLU A 81 7.02 1.13 -7.61
C GLU A 81 8.09 1.25 -8.70
N VAL A 82 8.55 0.12 -9.23
CA VAL A 82 9.49 0.13 -10.37
C VAL A 82 8.82 0.79 -11.58
N GLU A 83 7.58 0.43 -11.93
CA GLU A 83 6.87 1.04 -13.06
C GLU A 83 6.56 2.53 -12.85
N LYS A 84 6.24 2.95 -11.61
CA LYS A 84 6.12 4.35 -11.20
C LYS A 84 7.43 5.10 -11.42
N SER A 85 8.55 4.56 -10.94
CA SER A 85 9.88 5.18 -11.10
C SER A 85 10.35 5.27 -12.56
N LEU A 86 9.87 4.36 -13.42
CA LEU A 86 10.14 4.39 -14.86
C LEU A 86 9.25 5.39 -15.62
N GLY A 87 8.28 6.00 -14.95
CA GLY A 87 7.33 6.95 -15.54
C GLY A 87 6.26 6.30 -16.43
N ASN A 88 6.11 4.97 -16.37
CA ASN A 88 5.12 4.25 -17.19
C ASN A 88 3.69 4.48 -16.70
N THR A 89 3.52 4.82 -15.42
CA THR A 89 2.22 4.92 -14.74
C THR A 89 1.95 6.31 -14.16
N GLY A 90 2.79 7.30 -14.47
CA GLY A 90 2.81 8.58 -13.76
C GLY A 90 3.41 8.46 -12.36
N ASP A 91 3.08 9.39 -11.47
CA ASP A 91 3.60 9.43 -10.09
C ASP A 91 2.86 8.49 -9.11
N VAL A 92 2.11 7.52 -9.64
CA VAL A 92 1.29 6.58 -8.85
C VAL A 92 1.64 5.13 -9.13
N ASN A 93 1.52 4.30 -8.09
CA ASN A 93 1.64 2.86 -8.20
C ASN A 93 0.26 2.27 -8.56
N LEU A 94 0.07 1.91 -9.83
CA LEU A 94 -1.21 1.34 -10.29
C LEU A 94 -1.59 0.06 -9.55
N TYR A 95 -0.62 -0.73 -9.10
CA TYR A 95 -0.93 -1.98 -8.40
C TYR A 95 -1.40 -1.73 -6.97
N ALA A 96 -0.93 -0.67 -6.31
CA ALA A 96 -1.51 -0.21 -5.06
C ALA A 96 -2.98 0.17 -5.25
N GLN A 97 -3.31 0.94 -6.30
CA GLN A 97 -4.70 1.28 -6.62
C GLN A 97 -5.56 0.03 -6.91
N MET A 98 -5.03 -0.94 -7.70
CA MET A 98 -5.75 -2.18 -7.97
C MET A 98 -5.98 -3.04 -6.72
N ILE A 99 -5.07 -2.99 -5.74
CA ILE A 99 -5.24 -3.67 -4.45
C ILE A 99 -6.32 -2.99 -3.62
N ASP A 100 -6.36 -1.65 -3.61
CA ASP A 100 -7.41 -0.88 -2.95
C ASP A 100 -8.79 -1.16 -3.55
N ASP A 101 -8.91 -1.10 -4.89
CA ASP A 101 -10.14 -1.45 -5.63
C ASP A 101 -10.62 -2.89 -5.36
N ALA A 102 -9.70 -3.78 -4.98
CA ALA A 102 -9.99 -5.16 -4.62
C ALA A 102 -10.35 -5.34 -3.12
N GLU A 103 -10.59 -4.24 -2.40
CA GLU A 103 -10.78 -4.17 -0.95
C GLU A 103 -9.60 -4.80 -0.18
N GLY A 104 -8.41 -4.77 -0.77
CA GLY A 104 -7.21 -5.36 -0.21
C GLY A 104 -6.60 -4.49 0.87
N LEU A 105 -6.65 -3.16 0.70
CA LEU A 105 -6.11 -2.19 1.65
C LEU A 105 -6.75 -2.36 3.04
N GLU A 106 -8.08 -2.29 3.12
CA GLU A 106 -8.84 -2.50 4.36
C GLU A 106 -8.50 -3.86 5.01
N LYS A 107 -8.34 -4.92 4.21
CA LYS A 107 -7.97 -6.25 4.73
C LYS A 107 -6.56 -6.25 5.31
N ILE A 108 -5.59 -5.57 4.69
CA ILE A 108 -4.22 -5.45 5.21
C ILE A 108 -4.20 -4.61 6.49
N GLU A 109 -4.99 -3.53 6.56
CA GLU A 109 -5.14 -2.72 7.77
C GLU A 109 -5.69 -3.55 8.95
N ASN A 110 -6.70 -4.38 8.70
CA ASN A 110 -7.25 -5.27 9.72
C ASN A 110 -6.20 -6.27 10.27
N LEU A 111 -5.23 -6.68 9.45
CA LEU A 111 -4.14 -7.57 9.88
C LEU A 111 -3.17 -6.92 10.88
N GLN A 112 -3.23 -5.60 11.08
CA GLN A 112 -2.51 -4.94 12.18
C GLN A 112 -3.03 -5.34 13.58
N SER A 113 -4.17 -6.01 13.66
CA SER A 113 -4.73 -6.55 14.91
C SER A 113 -4.57 -8.07 15.03
N HIS A 114 -3.85 -8.72 14.11
CA HIS A 114 -3.74 -10.17 14.05
C HIS A 114 -2.90 -10.72 15.22
N ASP A 115 -3.32 -11.83 15.83
CA ASP A 115 -2.63 -12.49 16.95
C ASP A 115 -1.21 -13.01 16.61
N ASN A 116 -0.87 -13.04 15.32
CA ASN A 116 0.42 -13.53 14.84
C ASN A 116 1.30 -12.31 14.56
N ASN A 117 2.35 -12.17 15.37
CA ASN A 117 3.25 -11.03 15.31
C ASN A 117 3.94 -10.89 13.93
N GLU A 118 4.22 -11.99 13.22
CA GLU A 118 4.83 -11.92 11.89
C GLU A 118 3.87 -11.32 10.86
N ILE A 119 2.59 -11.67 10.92
CA ILE A 119 1.55 -11.13 10.03
C ILE A 119 1.34 -9.65 10.34
N TYR A 120 1.25 -9.31 11.62
CA TYR A 120 1.18 -7.92 12.09
C TYR A 120 2.34 -7.08 11.54
N GLU A 121 3.59 -7.49 11.79
CA GLU A 121 4.79 -6.76 11.37
C GLU A 121 4.85 -6.60 9.84
N LYS A 122 4.50 -7.65 9.08
CA LYS A 122 4.45 -7.58 7.61
C LYS A 122 3.36 -6.61 7.13
N ALA A 123 2.17 -6.64 7.72
CA ALA A 123 1.08 -5.75 7.36
C ALA A 123 1.44 -4.28 7.61
N VAL A 124 1.98 -3.98 8.80
CA VAL A 124 2.47 -2.63 9.14
C VAL A 124 3.51 -2.17 8.13
N LYS A 125 4.54 -2.99 7.88
CA LYS A 125 5.61 -2.64 6.95
C LYS A 125 5.08 -2.37 5.53
N ILE A 126 4.14 -3.18 5.03
CA ILE A 126 3.55 -2.98 3.69
C ILE A 126 2.83 -1.63 3.64
N LEU A 127 2.01 -1.31 4.65
CA LEU A 127 1.28 -0.05 4.70
C LEU A 127 2.24 1.15 4.80
N GLU A 128 3.25 1.06 5.65
CA GLU A 128 4.32 2.07 5.78
C GLU A 128 5.09 2.30 4.47
N THR A 129 5.28 1.26 3.67
CA THR A 129 6.10 1.36 2.45
C THR A 129 5.32 1.92 1.26
N TYR A 130 4.02 1.60 1.13
CA TYR A 130 3.27 1.86 -0.11
C TYR A 130 2.04 2.77 0.07
N TRP A 131 1.56 3.01 1.30
CA TRP A 131 0.36 3.81 1.57
C TRP A 131 0.55 4.92 2.60
N LEU A 132 1.66 4.94 3.34
CA LEU A 132 2.06 6.12 4.10
C LEU A 132 2.77 7.07 3.14
N GLU A 133 2.11 8.18 2.84
CA GLU A 133 2.76 9.35 2.26
C GLU A 133 3.75 9.89 3.29
N ASP A 134 4.98 10.21 2.89
CA ASP A 134 5.83 11.09 3.67
C ASP A 134 5.05 12.42 3.83
N GLU A 135 4.45 12.67 4.99
CA GLU A 135 3.81 13.94 5.36
C GLU A 135 4.82 15.13 5.41
N ASP A 136 6.00 15.02 4.79
CA ASP A 136 7.12 15.96 4.95
C ASP A 136 7.45 16.80 3.71
N GLU A 137 6.53 16.95 2.74
CA GLU A 137 6.74 17.86 1.60
C GLU A 137 5.61 18.88 1.32
N THR A 138 4.89 19.32 2.35
CA THR A 138 4.19 20.62 2.27
C THR A 138 4.35 21.44 3.55
N LEU A 139 5.59 21.81 3.90
CA LEU A 139 5.78 23.06 4.64
C LEU A 139 5.54 24.22 3.65
N PRO A 140 4.50 25.05 3.83
CA PRO A 140 4.41 26.28 3.05
C PRO A 140 5.63 27.11 3.42
N SER A 141 6.52 27.29 2.45
CA SER A 141 7.54 28.32 2.51
C SER A 141 6.80 29.64 2.70
N GLY A 142 6.85 30.17 3.92
CA GLY A 142 6.31 31.48 4.26
C GLY A 142 7.09 32.55 3.50
N ASP A 143 6.70 32.82 2.26
CA ASP A 143 7.10 34.02 1.55
C ASP A 143 6.44 35.21 2.26
N GLY A 144 7.19 35.82 3.17
CA GLY A 144 6.80 36.98 3.97
C GLY A 144 6.79 38.27 3.17
N SER A 145 6.13 38.30 2.01
CA SER A 145 5.87 39.50 1.24
C SER A 145 4.39 39.93 1.38
N GLN A 146 4.01 40.42 2.57
CA GLN A 146 2.70 41.04 2.78
C GLN A 146 2.68 42.48 2.24
N PRO A 147 1.79 42.82 1.29
CA PRO A 147 1.52 44.19 0.91
C PRO A 147 0.61 44.85 1.96
N GLY A 148 0.82 46.15 2.17
CA GLY A 148 0.20 46.91 3.23
C GLY A 148 -1.33 46.88 3.26
N PHE A 149 -1.87 46.74 4.47
CA PHE A 149 -3.24 47.12 4.82
C PHE A 149 -3.22 48.15 5.94
N ASN A 150 -3.70 49.35 5.61
CA ASN A 150 -3.86 50.52 6.46
C ASN A 150 -5.21 50.42 7.20
N PHE A 151 -5.19 50.35 8.54
CA PHE A 151 -6.39 50.56 9.36
C PHE A 151 -6.20 51.77 10.28
N GLY A 152 -7.19 52.65 10.23
CA GLY A 152 -7.14 54.02 10.71
C GLY A 152 -7.04 54.19 12.22
N SER A 153 -6.50 55.36 12.56
CA SER A 153 -6.38 55.98 13.87
C SER A 153 -7.69 56.00 14.66
N ASN A 154 -7.67 55.52 15.91
CA ASN A 154 -8.16 56.29 17.05
C ASN A 154 -7.74 55.63 18.38
N ASP A 155 -7.17 56.46 19.26
CA ASP A 155 -7.03 56.35 20.72
C ASP A 155 -7.36 55.03 21.40
N LEU A 156 -6.40 54.50 22.17
CA LEU A 156 -6.57 54.14 23.59
C LEU A 156 -5.18 53.88 24.22
N SER A 157 -4.81 54.76 25.14
CA SER A 157 -3.58 54.73 25.93
C SER A 157 -3.68 53.70 27.06
N VAL A 158 -2.67 52.84 27.21
CA VAL A 158 -2.51 51.95 28.38
C VAL A 158 -1.30 52.38 29.22
N PRO A 159 -1.39 52.39 30.57
CA PRO A 159 -0.40 53.02 31.43
C PRO A 159 0.75 52.05 31.80
N SER A 160 1.96 52.59 31.86
CA SER A 160 3.17 51.89 32.31
C SER A 160 3.17 51.66 33.82
N GLY A 161 2.85 50.45 34.27
CA GLY A 161 2.95 50.02 35.68
C GLY A 161 3.95 48.89 35.84
N GLY A 162 5.12 49.18 36.41
CA GLY A 162 6.19 48.23 36.67
C GLY A 162 5.93 47.32 37.88
N PHE A 163 6.55 46.13 37.87
CA PHE A 163 6.67 45.27 39.03
C PHE A 163 8.12 44.78 39.18
N ASN A 164 8.68 45.07 40.35
CA ASN A 164 10.03 44.74 40.82
C ASN A 164 9.96 43.44 41.65
N PHE A 165 10.83 42.47 41.39
CA PHE A 165 10.98 41.28 42.25
C PHE A 165 12.21 41.47 43.14
N SER A 166 11.99 41.31 44.44
CA SER A 166 13.03 41.36 45.50
C SER A 166 13.94 40.14 45.47
#